data_AF-A0A7H9SQQ4-F1
#
_entry.id   AF-A0A7H9SQQ4-F1
#
_cell.length_a   1.000
_cell.length_b   1.000
_cell.length_c   1.000
_cell.angle_alpha   90.00
_cell.angle_beta   90.00
_cell.angle_gamma   90.00
#
_symmetry.space_group_name_H-M   'P 1'
#
loop_
_entity.id
_entity.type
_entity.pdbx_description
1 polymer ?
#
loop_
_entity_poly.entity_id
_entity_poly.type
_entity_poly.pdbx_seq_one_letter_code
_entity_poly.pdbx_strand_id
1 'polypeptide(L)'
;MKLADAIGNGTIFPQMDDMSILQNYVTDRDMMFVREKSVLNNIMYEDYKYKTKKGVEEIKRCTYVVAKFPITTFPRAFAFKKNFKYRKLFDAAIQHLVESGIVEHKFEEHLPDTEICPLNLGNTERQLRNTDLLLTYIIVAGGLGVAIMVFILELLLRRFWKRTRRNQRAARADINKLTAVPTPLYENNNNYHTFEYIKKITPPPPPYHSLFYPPFNFSNANCQKKNINGRDYWVVNNKHGGKDLIPHRTPSALLFQWSHRSF
;
A
#
# COMPACT_ATOMS: atom_id res chain seq x y z
N MET A 1 6.44 -2.88 -38.04
CA MET A 1 5.19 -3.68 -38.01
C MET A 1 4.18 -2.86 -37.22
N LYS A 2 3.05 -2.46 -37.81
CA LYS A 2 2.07 -1.65 -37.06
C LYS A 2 1.39 -2.57 -36.06
N LEU A 3 1.16 -2.10 -34.83
CA LEU A 3 0.49 -2.91 -33.81
C LEU A 3 -0.91 -3.34 -34.28
N ALA A 4 -1.56 -2.50 -35.08
CA ALA A 4 -2.82 -2.80 -35.76
C ALA A 4 -2.77 -4.10 -36.59
N ASP A 5 -1.66 -4.40 -37.25
CA ASP A 5 -1.51 -5.60 -38.08
C ASP A 5 -1.47 -6.88 -37.24
N ALA A 6 -1.06 -6.77 -35.96
CA ALA A 6 -1.02 -7.87 -35.00
C ALA A 6 -2.35 -8.10 -34.26
N ILE A 7 -3.21 -7.08 -34.19
CA ILE A 7 -4.51 -7.12 -33.49
C ILE A 7 -5.59 -7.79 -34.36
N GLY A 8 -5.42 -7.82 -35.68
CA GLY A 8 -6.34 -8.45 -36.64
C GLY A 8 -7.38 -7.48 -37.22
N ASN A 9 -8.32 -8.01 -38.01
CA ASN A 9 -9.36 -7.19 -38.66
C ASN A 9 -10.41 -6.73 -37.64
N GLY A 10 -10.50 -5.42 -37.43
CA GLY A 10 -11.52 -4.80 -36.61
C GLY A 10 -12.87 -4.68 -37.33
N THR A 11 -13.95 -4.61 -36.54
CA THR A 11 -15.29 -4.26 -37.02
C THR A 11 -15.48 -2.75 -36.96
N ILE A 12 -15.94 -2.15 -38.07
CA ILE A 12 -16.21 -0.70 -38.15
C ILE A 12 -17.70 -0.48 -37.89
N PHE A 13 -18.02 0.39 -36.92
CA PHE A 13 -19.40 0.75 -36.57
C PHE A 13 -19.70 2.20 -37.01
N PRO A 14 -20.28 2.43 -38.19
CA PRO A 14 -20.42 3.78 -38.75
C PRO A 14 -21.61 4.60 -38.23
N GLN A 15 -22.49 4.06 -37.38
CA GLN A 15 -23.78 4.71 -37.04
C GLN A 15 -24.17 4.70 -35.54
N MET A 16 -23.28 4.34 -34.62
CA MET A 16 -23.57 4.40 -33.19
C MET A 16 -22.82 5.55 -32.53
N ASP A 17 -23.45 6.13 -31.52
CA ASP A 17 -22.81 7.10 -30.63
C ASP A 17 -21.65 6.44 -29.87
N ASP A 18 -20.54 7.16 -29.71
CA ASP A 18 -19.32 6.61 -29.15
C ASP A 18 -19.53 6.15 -27.69
N MET A 19 -20.44 6.80 -26.93
CA MET A 19 -20.81 6.37 -25.57
C MET A 19 -21.59 5.04 -25.57
N SER A 20 -22.50 4.89 -26.53
CA SER A 20 -23.26 3.64 -26.70
C SER A 20 -22.32 2.49 -27.06
N ILE A 21 -21.26 2.78 -27.82
CA ILE A 21 -20.24 1.78 -28.13
C ILE A 21 -19.46 1.38 -26.87
N LEU A 22 -19.04 2.35 -26.05
CA LEU A 22 -18.34 2.08 -24.79
C LEU A 22 -19.18 1.21 -23.84
N GLN A 23 -20.48 1.46 -23.71
CA GLN A 23 -21.34 0.66 -22.83
C GLN A 23 -21.60 -0.74 -23.40
N ASN A 24 -22.15 -0.84 -24.61
CA ASN A 24 -22.64 -2.12 -25.13
C ASN A 24 -21.54 -3.08 -25.59
N TYR A 25 -20.33 -2.58 -25.87
CA TYR A 25 -19.25 -3.39 -26.43
C TYR A 25 -18.01 -3.44 -25.56
N VAL A 26 -17.60 -2.33 -24.93
CA VAL A 26 -16.45 -2.36 -24.03
C VAL A 26 -16.86 -2.91 -22.67
N THR A 27 -17.97 -2.44 -22.09
CA THR A 27 -18.41 -2.92 -20.77
C THR A 27 -19.08 -4.29 -20.83
N ASP A 28 -20.00 -4.51 -21.77
CA ASP A 28 -20.79 -5.76 -21.77
C ASP A 28 -20.09 -6.95 -22.46
N ARG A 29 -19.15 -6.68 -23.36
CA ARG A 29 -18.49 -7.71 -24.20
C ARG A 29 -16.97 -7.72 -24.09
N ASP A 30 -16.38 -6.93 -23.20
CA ASP A 30 -14.94 -6.83 -22.98
C ASP A 30 -14.12 -6.61 -24.27
N MET A 31 -14.65 -5.81 -25.20
CA MET A 31 -13.97 -5.53 -26.47
C MET A 31 -13.12 -4.26 -26.41
N MET A 32 -12.06 -4.24 -27.22
CA MET A 32 -11.22 -3.06 -27.37
C MET A 32 -11.87 -2.04 -28.32
N PHE A 33 -12.10 -0.82 -27.83
CA PHE A 33 -12.55 0.29 -28.66
C PHE A 33 -11.35 1.13 -29.13
N VAL A 34 -11.16 1.20 -30.45
CA VAL A 34 -10.07 1.97 -31.07
C VAL A 34 -10.64 3.23 -31.70
N ARG A 35 -10.23 4.39 -31.17
CA ARG A 35 -10.70 5.71 -31.62
C ARG A 35 -9.58 6.75 -31.45
N GLU A 36 -9.79 7.94 -32.00
CA GLU A 36 -8.87 9.06 -31.80
C GLU A 36 -8.77 9.44 -30.32
N LYS A 37 -7.53 9.68 -29.86
CA LYS A 37 -7.24 10.01 -28.45
C LYS A 37 -8.02 11.23 -27.94
N SER A 38 -8.10 12.31 -28.71
CA SER A 38 -8.84 13.54 -28.32
C SER A 38 -10.33 13.27 -28.11
N VAL A 39 -10.93 12.44 -28.97
CA VAL A 39 -12.33 12.03 -28.86
C VAL A 39 -12.52 11.14 -27.62
N LEU A 40 -11.65 10.15 -27.40
CA LEU A 40 -11.70 9.29 -26.21
C LEU A 40 -11.61 10.10 -24.91
N ASN A 41 -10.69 11.05 -24.83
CA ASN A 41 -10.51 11.90 -23.64
C ASN A 41 -11.80 12.67 -23.31
N ASN A 42 -12.43 13.27 -24.32
CA ASN A 42 -13.68 14.01 -24.14
C ASN A 42 -14.82 13.09 -23.67
N ILE A 43 -15.01 11.94 -24.31
CA ILE A 43 -16.08 11.00 -23.94
C ILE A 43 -15.88 10.46 -22.52
N MET A 44 -14.64 10.09 -22.16
CA MET A 44 -14.32 9.63 -20.82
C MET A 44 -14.55 10.71 -19.76
N TYR A 45 -14.23 11.96 -20.08
CA TYR A 45 -14.48 13.08 -19.17
C TYR A 45 -15.98 13.31 -18.95
N GLU A 46 -16.77 13.25 -20.02
CA GLU A 46 -18.23 13.39 -19.93
C GLU A 46 -18.87 12.25 -19.12
N ASP A 47 -18.42 11.00 -19.30
CA ASP A 47 -18.86 9.88 -18.46
C ASP A 47 -18.47 10.08 -16.98
N TYR A 48 -17.25 10.53 -16.72
CA TYR A 48 -16.78 10.84 -15.36
C TYR A 48 -17.64 11.93 -14.70
N LYS A 49 -17.93 13.01 -15.42
CA LYS A 49 -18.83 14.09 -14.97
C LYS A 49 -20.22 13.57 -14.69
N TYR A 50 -20.77 12.73 -15.56
CA TYR A 50 -22.10 12.15 -15.39
C TYR A 50 -22.18 11.28 -14.13
N LYS A 51 -21.18 10.41 -13.89
CA LYS A 51 -21.10 9.58 -12.69
C LYS A 51 -20.90 10.39 -11.41
N THR A 52 -20.15 11.49 -11.51
CA THR A 52 -19.95 12.44 -10.41
C THR A 52 -21.28 13.11 -10.03
N LYS A 53 -22.06 13.58 -11.01
CA LYS A 53 -23.41 14.15 -10.78
C LYS A 53 -24.38 13.15 -10.14
N LYS A 54 -24.22 11.85 -10.42
CA LYS A 54 -25.02 10.76 -9.83
C LYS A 54 -24.56 10.33 -8.43
N GLY A 55 -23.48 10.88 -7.90
CA GLY A 55 -22.98 10.51 -6.57
C GLY A 55 -22.32 9.13 -6.49
N VAL A 56 -21.82 8.59 -7.60
CA VAL A 56 -21.10 7.31 -7.61
C VAL A 56 -19.81 7.45 -6.79
N GLU A 57 -19.44 6.41 -6.03
CA GLU A 57 -18.16 6.34 -5.29
C GLU A 57 -16.97 6.55 -6.25
N GLU A 58 -15.97 7.32 -5.83
CA GLU A 58 -14.82 7.72 -6.66
C GLU A 58 -14.12 6.51 -7.33
N ILE A 59 -13.96 5.41 -6.59
CA ILE A 59 -13.33 4.17 -7.06
C ILE A 59 -14.08 3.57 -8.27
N LYS A 60 -15.40 3.77 -8.36
CA LYS A 60 -16.25 3.22 -9.42
C LYS A 60 -16.52 4.20 -10.55
N ARG A 61 -15.99 5.43 -10.48
CA ARG A 61 -16.16 6.43 -11.56
C ARG A 61 -15.31 6.10 -12.79
N CYS A 62 -14.14 5.51 -12.57
CA CYS A 62 -13.18 5.17 -13.61
C CYS A 62 -13.44 3.78 -14.19
N THR A 63 -14.35 3.69 -15.16
CA THR A 63 -14.73 2.40 -15.79
C THR A 63 -13.84 2.02 -16.98
N TYR A 64 -13.27 3.02 -17.66
CA TYR A 64 -12.51 2.82 -18.88
C TYR A 64 -11.05 3.21 -18.69
N VAL A 65 -10.15 2.54 -19.42
CA VAL A 65 -8.71 2.81 -19.41
C VAL A 65 -8.22 2.94 -20.85
N VAL A 66 -7.43 3.98 -21.12
CA VAL A 66 -6.81 4.21 -22.44
C VAL A 66 -5.37 3.73 -22.41
N ALA A 67 -4.94 3.05 -23.47
CA ALA A 67 -3.54 2.67 -23.64
C ALA A 67 -2.65 3.92 -23.74
N LYS A 68 -1.51 3.93 -23.03
CA LYS A 68 -0.54 5.03 -23.08
C LYS A 68 0.17 5.14 -24.44
N PHE A 69 0.22 4.05 -25.19
CA PHE A 69 0.86 3.99 -26.50
C PHE A 69 -0.20 4.06 -27.62
N PRO A 70 0.10 4.73 -28.74
CA PRO A 70 -0.79 4.74 -29.89
C PRO A 70 -0.71 3.38 -30.62
N ILE A 71 -1.88 2.82 -30.96
CA ILE A 71 -1.99 1.59 -31.76
C ILE A 71 -1.64 1.88 -33.23
N THR A 72 -2.09 3.03 -33.72
CA THR A 72 -1.87 3.53 -35.07
C THR A 72 -1.92 5.06 -35.07
N THR A 73 -1.15 5.68 -35.94
CA THR A 73 -1.12 7.12 -36.15
C THR A 73 -1.57 7.43 -37.56
N PHE A 74 -2.46 8.40 -37.71
CA PHE A 74 -3.00 8.83 -39.00
C PHE A 74 -2.75 10.32 -39.17
N PRO A 75 -2.09 10.74 -40.27
CA PRO A 75 -1.99 12.16 -40.58
C PRO A 75 -3.39 12.69 -40.94
N ARG A 76 -3.74 13.86 -40.41
CA ARG A 76 -4.94 14.60 -40.82
C ARG A 76 -4.53 15.75 -41.71
N ALA A 77 -5.29 15.94 -42.78
CA ALA A 77 -5.09 17.02 -43.73
C ALA A 77 -6.44 17.55 -44.19
N PHE A 78 -6.49 18.84 -44.49
CA PHE A 78 -7.65 19.44 -45.14
C PHE A 78 -7.60 19.13 -46.63
N ALA A 79 -8.66 18.50 -47.14
CA ALA A 79 -8.79 18.21 -48.56
C ALA A 79 -9.43 19.40 -49.27
N PHE A 80 -8.75 19.93 -50.29
CA PHE A 80 -9.27 20.99 -51.14
C PHE A 80 -9.66 20.44 -52.52
N LYS A 81 -10.65 21.07 -53.16
CA LYS A 81 -11.00 20.78 -54.56
C LYS A 81 -9.77 20.97 -55.47
N LYS A 82 -9.66 20.17 -56.52
CA LYS A 82 -8.63 20.33 -57.55
C LYS A 82 -8.64 21.77 -58.09
N ASN A 83 -7.48 22.41 -58.13
CA ASN A 83 -7.26 23.82 -58.52
C ASN A 83 -7.95 24.87 -57.62
N PHE A 84 -8.05 24.62 -56.31
CA PHE A 84 -8.53 25.61 -55.36
C PHE A 84 -7.60 26.84 -55.30
N LYS A 85 -8.14 28.02 -55.65
CA LYS A 85 -7.40 29.29 -55.80
C LYS A 85 -6.66 29.71 -54.53
N TYR A 86 -7.24 29.45 -53.36
CA TYR A 86 -6.71 29.94 -52.08
C TYR A 86 -5.93 28.88 -51.29
N ARG A 87 -5.56 27.76 -51.92
CA ARG A 87 -4.84 26.67 -51.25
C ARG A 87 -3.64 27.17 -50.44
N LYS A 88 -2.78 27.99 -51.07
CA LYS A 88 -1.59 28.54 -50.41
C LYS A 88 -1.90 29.39 -49.16
N LEU A 89 -3.01 30.15 -49.20
CA LEU A 89 -3.41 31.01 -48.09
C LEU A 89 -3.94 30.17 -46.92
N PHE A 90 -4.77 29.17 -47.21
CA PHE A 90 -5.27 28.26 -46.19
C PHE A 90 -4.17 27.39 -45.60
N ASP A 91 -3.27 26.84 -46.42
CA ASP A 91 -2.14 26.04 -45.94
C ASP A 91 -1.26 26.86 -44.97
N ALA A 92 -0.94 28.11 -45.32
CA ALA A 92 -0.17 29.00 -44.45
C ALA A 92 -0.93 29.34 -43.15
N ALA A 93 -2.22 29.65 -43.23
CA ALA A 93 -3.03 29.94 -42.04
C ALA A 93 -3.14 28.73 -41.11
N ILE A 94 -3.40 27.53 -41.66
CA ILE A 94 -3.48 26.28 -40.89
C ILE A 94 -2.13 25.96 -40.27
N GLN A 95 -1.03 26.13 -41.01
CA GLN A 95 0.31 25.94 -40.50
C GLN A 95 0.58 26.88 -39.31
N HIS A 96 0.26 28.17 -39.42
CA HIS A 96 0.41 29.11 -38.30
C HIS A 96 -0.49 28.76 -37.10
N LEU A 97 -1.71 28.24 -37.32
CA LEU A 97 -2.58 27.77 -36.23
C LEU A 97 -1.99 26.55 -35.49
N VAL A 98 -1.28 25.68 -36.20
CA VAL A 98 -0.59 24.54 -35.60
C VAL A 98 0.69 24.98 -34.89
N GLU A 99 1.52 25.81 -35.53
CA GLU A 99 2.78 26.33 -34.97
C GLU A 99 2.55 27.20 -33.73
N SER A 100 1.45 27.94 -33.68
CA SER A 100 1.06 28.73 -32.50
C SER A 100 0.46 27.89 -31.37
N GLY A 101 0.20 26.60 -31.58
CA GLY A 101 -0.42 25.72 -30.59
C GLY A 101 -1.92 25.96 -30.36
N ILE A 102 -2.59 26.80 -31.17
CA ILE A 102 -4.02 27.08 -31.03
C ILE A 102 -4.86 25.82 -31.23
N VAL A 103 -4.45 24.96 -32.17
CA VAL A 103 -5.14 23.69 -32.44
C VAL A 103 -5.06 22.76 -31.22
N GLU A 104 -3.88 22.63 -30.61
CA GLU A 104 -3.67 21.80 -29.42
C GLU A 104 -4.45 22.34 -28.22
N HIS A 105 -4.37 23.66 -27.98
CA HIS A 105 -5.13 24.32 -26.93
C HIS A 105 -6.65 24.11 -27.07
N LYS A 106 -7.18 24.18 -28.31
CA LYS A 106 -8.61 23.95 -28.55
C LYS A 106 -9.05 22.51 -28.31
N PHE A 107 -8.16 21.53 -28.45
CA PHE A 107 -8.48 20.15 -28.07
C PHE A 107 -8.52 19.95 -26.55
N GLU A 108 -7.77 20.75 -25.79
CA GLU A 108 -7.65 20.63 -24.33
C GLU A 108 -8.56 21.59 -23.55
N GLU A 109 -9.10 22.66 -24.17
CA GLU A 109 -9.89 23.72 -23.50
C GLU A 109 -11.04 23.22 -22.62
N HIS A 110 -11.66 22.08 -22.97
CA HIS A 110 -12.80 21.51 -22.23
C HIS A 110 -12.41 20.32 -21.33
N LEU A 111 -11.13 19.95 -21.34
CA LEU A 111 -10.57 18.87 -20.54
C LEU A 111 -9.84 19.46 -19.33
N PRO A 112 -9.82 18.74 -18.19
CA PRO A 112 -9.02 19.17 -17.06
C PRO A 112 -7.52 18.99 -17.34
N ASP A 113 -6.67 19.89 -16.83
CA ASP A 113 -5.21 19.82 -16.94
C ASP A 113 -4.59 18.58 -16.25
N THR A 114 -5.38 17.88 -15.42
CA THR A 114 -4.96 16.69 -14.68
C THR A 114 -5.44 15.42 -15.37
N GLU A 115 -4.63 14.35 -15.35
CA GLU A 115 -5.02 13.04 -15.88
C GLU A 115 -6.34 12.55 -15.25
N ILE A 116 -7.36 12.34 -16.08
CA ILE A 116 -8.62 11.73 -15.69
C ILE A 116 -8.34 10.25 -15.41
N CYS A 117 -8.63 9.79 -14.20
CA CYS A 117 -8.50 8.39 -13.81
C CYS A 117 -7.06 7.86 -14.01
N PRO A 118 -6.08 8.33 -13.22
CA PRO A 118 -4.71 7.86 -13.35
C PRO A 118 -4.64 6.36 -13.02
N LEU A 119 -4.29 5.54 -14.03
CA LEU A 119 -4.06 4.10 -13.83
C LEU A 119 -2.92 3.85 -12.83
N ASN A 120 -2.00 4.81 -12.76
CA ASN A 120 -0.99 4.89 -11.73
C ASN A 120 -1.46 5.93 -10.72
N LEU A 121 -2.29 5.49 -9.76
CA LEU A 121 -2.15 6.06 -8.42
C LEU A 121 -0.66 5.98 -8.16
N GLY A 122 0.01 7.12 -8.03
CA GLY A 122 1.45 7.17 -7.95
C GLY A 122 1.93 6.08 -6.99
N ASN A 123 3.16 5.62 -7.19
CA ASN A 123 3.84 4.78 -6.23
C ASN A 123 4.08 5.52 -4.89
N THR A 124 3.21 6.46 -4.49
CA THR A 124 2.86 6.71 -3.10
C THR A 124 2.57 5.37 -2.47
N GLU A 125 3.59 4.84 -1.82
CA GLU A 125 3.52 3.66 -0.96
C GLU A 125 2.17 3.68 -0.25
N ARG A 126 1.34 2.67 -0.52
CA ARG A 126 0.05 2.46 0.12
C ARG A 126 0.30 2.60 1.62
N GLN A 127 -0.19 3.68 2.23
CA GLN A 127 -0.16 3.80 3.68
C GLN A 127 -0.84 2.55 4.24
N LEU A 128 -0.20 1.86 5.18
CA LEU A 128 -0.76 0.66 5.79
C LEU A 128 -2.16 1.00 6.31
N ARG A 129 -3.18 0.47 5.65
CA ARG A 129 -4.55 0.56 6.14
C ARG A 129 -4.71 -0.47 7.25
N ASN A 130 -5.53 -0.16 8.25
CA ASN A 130 -5.87 -1.13 9.31
C ASN A 130 -6.49 -2.42 8.73
N THR A 131 -7.03 -2.39 7.52
CA THR A 131 -7.47 -3.57 6.76
C THR A 131 -6.34 -4.53 6.43
N ASP A 132 -5.15 -4.00 6.14
CA ASP A 132 -3.97 -4.82 5.79
C ASP A 132 -3.37 -5.46 7.06
N LEU A 133 -3.60 -4.84 8.23
CA LEU A 133 -3.26 -5.37 9.57
C LEU A 133 -4.32 -6.33 10.14
N LEU A 134 -5.48 -6.46 9.49
CA LEU A 134 -6.60 -7.28 9.98
C LEU A 134 -6.22 -8.75 10.20
N LEU A 135 -5.40 -9.31 9.29
CA LEU A 135 -4.89 -10.68 9.42
C LEU A 135 -4.10 -10.86 10.72
N THR A 136 -3.26 -9.89 11.07
CA THR A 136 -2.46 -9.93 12.29
C THR A 136 -3.33 -9.86 13.54
N TYR A 137 -4.38 -9.03 13.52
CA TYR A 137 -5.34 -8.97 14.62
C TYR A 137 -6.12 -10.27 14.79
N ILE A 138 -6.54 -10.91 13.70
CA ILE A 138 -7.23 -12.20 13.75
C ILE A 138 -6.34 -13.27 14.36
N ILE A 139 -5.06 -13.35 13.97
CA ILE A 139 -4.12 -14.33 14.51
C ILE A 139 -3.86 -14.10 16.01
N VAL A 140 -3.62 -12.85 16.42
CA VAL A 140 -3.36 -12.51 17.82
C VAL A 140 -4.61 -12.78 18.68
N ALA A 141 -5.79 -12.38 18.22
CA ALA A 141 -7.04 -12.63 18.93
C ALA A 141 -7.37 -14.12 19.01
N GLY A 142 -7.12 -14.87 17.92
CA GLY A 142 -7.27 -16.32 17.89
C GLY A 142 -6.34 -17.03 18.88
N GLY A 143 -5.07 -16.65 18.91
CA GLY A 143 -4.08 -17.20 19.84
C GLY A 143 -4.44 -16.92 21.31
N LEU A 144 -4.89 -15.71 21.62
CA LEU A 144 -5.39 -15.35 22.95
C LEU A 144 -6.61 -16.20 23.33
N GLY A 145 -7.55 -16.39 22.40
CA GLY A 145 -8.75 -17.20 22.62
C GLY A 145 -8.43 -18.66 22.96
N VAL A 146 -7.50 -19.29 22.23
CA VAL A 146 -7.07 -20.67 22.50
C VAL A 146 -6.36 -20.77 23.85
N ALA A 147 -5.50 -19.82 24.20
CA ALA A 147 -4.81 -19.80 25.48
C ALA A 147 -5.80 -19.68 26.66
N ILE A 148 -6.80 -18.81 26.53
CA ILE A 148 -7.87 -18.66 27.54
C ILE A 148 -8.68 -19.96 27.67
N MET A 149 -9.01 -20.61 26.56
CA MET A 149 -9.74 -21.89 26.59
C MET A 149 -8.98 -23.00 27.32
N VAL A 150 -7.69 -23.17 27.02
CA VAL A 150 -6.84 -24.16 27.71
C VAL A 150 -6.72 -23.84 29.20
N PHE A 151 -6.57 -22.56 29.56
CA PHE A 151 -6.49 -22.12 30.95
C PHE A 151 -7.79 -22.39 31.73
N ILE A 152 -8.95 -22.12 31.13
CA ILE A 152 -10.26 -22.43 31.74
C ILE A 152 -10.43 -23.93 31.92
N LEU A 153 -10.07 -24.72 30.90
CA LEU A 153 -10.16 -26.18 30.95
C LEU A 153 -9.28 -26.77 32.06
N GLU A 154 -8.05 -26.27 32.21
CA GLU A 154 -7.16 -26.65 33.31
C GLU A 154 -7.73 -26.26 34.68
N LEU A 155 -8.28 -25.04 34.82
CA LEU A 155 -8.93 -24.59 36.05
C LEU A 155 -10.12 -25.47 36.44
N LEU A 156 -10.93 -25.89 35.46
CA LEU A 156 -12.07 -26.79 35.68
C LEU A 156 -11.59 -28.17 36.11
N LEU A 157 -10.64 -28.79 35.39
CA LEU A 157 -10.07 -30.08 35.75
C LEU A 157 -9.46 -30.05 37.16
N ARG A 158 -8.67 -29.01 37.49
CA ARG A 158 -8.09 -28.83 38.83
C ARG A 158 -9.18 -28.69 39.91
N ARG A 159 -10.28 -27.98 39.64
CA ARG A 159 -11.40 -27.85 40.59
C ARG A 159 -12.12 -29.18 40.82
N PHE A 160 -12.43 -29.91 39.75
CA PHE A 160 -13.08 -31.22 39.87
C PHE A 160 -12.18 -32.23 40.59
N TRP A 161 -10.89 -32.27 40.25
CA TRP A 161 -9.94 -33.19 40.89
C TRP A 161 -9.69 -32.84 42.37
N LYS A 162 -9.62 -31.54 42.73
CA LYS A 162 -9.56 -31.13 44.14
C LYS A 162 -10.83 -31.48 44.91
N ARG A 163 -12.01 -31.40 44.29
CA ARG A 163 -13.28 -31.78 44.93
C ARG A 163 -13.36 -33.29 45.15
N THR A 164 -12.96 -34.09 44.15
CA THR A 164 -12.86 -35.55 44.29
C THR A 164 -11.81 -35.98 45.32
N ARG A 165 -10.63 -35.34 45.34
CA ARG A 165 -9.60 -35.59 46.38
C ARG A 165 -10.04 -35.14 47.77
N ARG A 166 -10.84 -34.07 47.92
CA ARG A 166 -11.43 -33.68 49.21
C ARG A 166 -12.44 -34.73 49.68
N ASN A 167 -13.30 -35.24 48.79
CA ASN A 167 -14.24 -36.31 49.13
C ASN A 167 -13.53 -37.62 49.50
N GLN A 168 -12.46 -37.99 48.78
CA GLN A 168 -11.64 -39.16 49.14
C GLN A 168 -10.82 -38.97 50.43
N ARG A 169 -10.36 -37.75 50.75
CA ARG A 169 -9.68 -37.45 52.01
C ARG A 169 -10.64 -37.39 53.20
N ALA A 170 -11.88 -36.94 53.02
CA ALA A 170 -12.92 -37.04 54.04
C ALA A 170 -13.28 -38.50 54.33
N ALA A 171 -13.41 -39.34 53.29
CA ALA A 171 -13.62 -40.78 53.45
C ALA A 171 -12.43 -41.55 54.06
N ARG A 172 -11.18 -41.10 53.82
CA ARG A 172 -9.97 -41.68 54.45
C ARG A 172 -9.67 -41.14 55.85
N ALA A 173 -10.17 -39.95 56.22
CA ALA A 173 -9.98 -39.37 57.56
C ALA A 173 -10.80 -40.09 58.64
N ASP A 174 -11.93 -40.70 58.29
CA ASP A 174 -12.68 -41.57 59.21
C ASP A 174 -11.96 -42.88 59.50
N ILE A 175 -11.21 -43.43 58.54
CA ILE A 175 -10.47 -44.70 58.71
C ILE A 175 -9.15 -44.49 59.47
N ASN A 176 -8.45 -43.37 59.25
CA ASN A 176 -7.16 -43.10 59.89
C ASN A 176 -7.23 -42.53 61.30
N LYS A 177 -8.43 -42.30 61.86
CA LYS A 177 -8.59 -41.89 63.27
C LYS A 177 -8.32 -43.03 64.26
N LEU A 178 -8.18 -44.27 63.78
CA LEU A 178 -7.85 -45.45 64.59
C LEU A 178 -6.35 -45.83 64.61
N THR A 179 -5.51 -45.24 63.77
CA THR A 179 -4.09 -45.63 63.66
C THR A 179 -3.18 -44.43 63.38
N ALA A 180 -2.98 -43.58 64.40
CA ALA A 180 -2.01 -42.49 64.35
C ALA A 180 -0.75 -42.84 65.14
N VAL A 181 0.35 -43.12 64.43
CA VAL A 181 1.73 -43.09 64.93
C VAL A 181 2.41 -41.86 64.30
N PRO A 182 3.14 -41.01 65.05
CA PRO A 182 3.70 -39.78 64.50
C PRO A 182 5.08 -40.02 63.86
N THR A 183 5.29 -39.53 62.64
CA THR A 183 6.61 -39.43 62.00
C THR A 183 6.78 -38.07 61.29
N PRO A 184 8.04 -37.60 61.11
CA PRO A 184 8.39 -36.19 61.28
C PRO A 184 8.28 -35.32 60.02
N LEU A 185 8.32 -34.00 60.27
CA LEU A 185 8.32 -32.90 59.32
C LEU A 185 9.40 -33.05 58.23
N TYR A 186 8.96 -33.10 56.97
CA TYR A 186 9.82 -32.97 55.80
C TYR A 186 9.75 -31.56 55.22
N GLU A 187 10.93 -31.05 54.91
CA GLU A 187 11.35 -29.68 54.66
C GLU A 187 10.99 -29.22 53.23
N ASN A 188 10.53 -27.97 53.09
CA ASN A 188 10.05 -27.40 51.83
C ASN A 188 11.06 -26.41 51.26
N ASN A 189 11.96 -26.87 50.38
CA ASN A 189 12.93 -26.02 49.70
C ASN A 189 12.32 -25.41 48.42
N ASN A 190 11.82 -24.18 48.53
CA ASN A 190 11.42 -23.35 47.39
C ASN A 190 12.62 -22.55 46.87
N ASN A 191 13.26 -23.02 45.79
CA ASN A 191 14.27 -22.25 45.05
C ASN A 191 13.60 -21.17 44.17
N TYR A 192 13.36 -19.98 44.72
CA TYR A 192 13.08 -18.75 43.98
C TYR A 192 14.41 -18.00 43.74
N HIS A 193 15.21 -18.40 42.75
CA HIS A 193 16.41 -17.62 42.37
C HIS A 193 16.58 -17.40 40.86
N THR A 194 15.68 -17.93 40.02
CA THR A 194 15.87 -17.93 38.56
C THR A 194 15.35 -16.65 37.85
N PHE A 195 14.55 -15.82 38.52
CA PHE A 195 13.88 -14.68 37.87
C PHE A 195 14.73 -13.40 37.83
N GLU A 196 15.70 -13.25 38.74
CA GLU A 196 16.49 -12.02 38.86
C GLU A 196 17.66 -11.95 37.86
N TYR A 197 18.15 -13.10 37.38
CA TYR A 197 19.26 -13.18 36.43
C TYR A 197 18.85 -12.79 34.99
N ILE A 198 17.59 -13.06 34.60
CA ILE A 198 17.09 -12.79 33.24
C ILE A 198 16.92 -11.28 33.00
N LYS A 199 16.64 -10.50 34.05
CA LYS A 199 16.46 -9.04 33.95
C LYS A 199 17.78 -8.28 33.71
N LYS A 200 18.95 -8.91 33.91
CA LYS A 200 20.27 -8.30 33.67
C LYS A 200 20.82 -8.52 32.25
N ILE A 201 20.27 -9.46 31.47
CA ILE A 201 20.85 -9.88 30.18
C ILE A 201 20.23 -9.13 28.99
N THR A 202 19.05 -8.53 29.15
CA THR A 202 18.40 -7.75 28.11
C THR A 202 18.52 -6.25 28.39
N PRO A 203 19.35 -5.48 27.66
CA PRO A 203 19.28 -4.03 27.76
C PRO A 203 17.87 -3.57 27.34
N PRO A 204 17.27 -2.61 28.05
CA PRO A 204 15.95 -2.10 27.69
C PRO A 204 15.98 -1.56 26.26
N PRO A 205 14.87 -1.69 25.50
CA PRO A 205 14.81 -1.14 24.15
C PRO A 205 15.12 0.37 24.20
N PRO A 206 15.86 0.89 23.21
CA PRO A 206 16.23 2.30 23.19
C PRO A 206 14.94 3.14 23.22
N PRO A 207 14.92 4.22 24.01
CA PRO A 207 13.73 5.03 24.20
C PRO A 207 13.33 5.70 22.87
N TYR A 208 12.04 5.66 22.55
CA TYR A 208 11.46 6.06 21.26
C TYR A 208 11.87 7.46 20.78
N HIS A 209 12.23 8.36 21.71
CA HIS A 209 12.72 9.70 21.39
C HIS A 209 14.01 9.69 20.56
N SER A 210 14.87 8.67 20.66
CA SER A 210 16.12 8.60 19.88
C SER A 210 15.91 8.36 18.37
N LEU A 211 14.69 8.03 17.93
CA LEU A 211 14.35 7.82 16.51
C LEU A 211 13.99 9.11 15.77
N PHE A 212 13.61 10.16 16.50
CA PHE A 212 13.03 11.38 15.90
C PHE A 212 13.90 12.63 16.07
N TYR A 213 14.97 12.55 16.87
CA TYR A 213 15.96 13.62 16.96
C TYR A 213 17.19 13.28 16.11
N PRO A 214 17.77 14.27 15.42
CA PRO A 214 19.03 14.05 14.73
C PRO A 214 20.14 13.76 15.74
N PRO A 215 21.12 12.90 15.40
CA PRO A 215 22.15 12.46 16.33
C PRO A 215 23.21 13.54 16.67
N PHE A 216 23.02 14.79 16.22
CA PHE A 216 24.02 15.86 16.37
C PHE A 216 23.42 17.14 16.96
N ASN A 217 24.24 17.83 17.76
CA ASN A 217 23.91 19.13 18.32
C ASN A 217 24.08 20.21 17.22
N PHE A 218 23.01 20.95 16.91
CA PHE A 218 22.87 21.82 15.73
C PHE A 218 23.76 23.07 15.70
N SER A 219 24.65 23.24 16.67
CA SER A 219 25.33 24.52 16.86
C SER A 219 26.37 24.86 15.80
N ASN A 220 26.90 23.90 15.00
CA ASN A 220 28.08 24.17 14.16
C ASN A 220 28.20 23.36 12.83
N ALA A 221 27.16 22.66 12.37
CA ALA A 221 27.25 21.85 11.14
C ALA A 221 26.23 22.28 10.08
N ASN A 222 26.72 22.62 8.88
CA ASN A 222 25.93 22.82 7.68
C ASN A 222 25.27 21.49 7.25
N CYS A 223 24.26 21.07 7.99
CA CYS A 223 23.49 19.86 7.75
C CYS A 223 22.22 20.23 6.97
N GLN A 224 22.05 19.67 5.79
CA GLN A 224 20.84 19.85 4.99
C GLN A 224 20.14 18.50 4.79
N LYS A 225 18.83 18.49 4.98
CA LYS A 225 18.00 17.35 4.62
C LYS A 225 17.85 17.31 3.09
N LYS A 226 18.19 16.17 2.48
CA LYS A 226 18.08 15.99 1.03
C LYS A 226 17.42 14.65 0.71
N ASN A 227 16.49 14.67 -0.24
CA ASN A 227 15.90 13.46 -0.79
C ASN A 227 16.76 12.98 -1.98
N ILE A 228 17.25 11.74 -1.91
CA ILE A 228 18.06 11.11 -2.96
C ILE A 228 17.43 9.74 -3.25
N ASN A 229 16.98 9.52 -4.48
CA ASN A 229 16.35 8.27 -4.93
C ASN A 229 15.18 7.81 -4.03
N GLY A 230 14.35 8.76 -3.58
CA GLY A 230 13.17 8.49 -2.76
C GLY A 230 13.47 8.22 -1.28
N ARG A 231 14.73 8.35 -0.84
CA ARG A 231 15.11 8.23 0.58
C ARG A 231 15.62 9.55 1.11
N ASP A 232 15.20 9.87 2.34
CA ASP A 232 15.63 11.06 3.05
C ASP A 232 16.98 10.81 3.74
N TYR A 233 17.95 11.67 3.45
CA TYR A 233 19.26 11.69 4.09
C TYR A 233 19.54 13.03 4.75
N TRP A 234 20.27 12.99 5.85
CA TRP A 234 21.03 14.13 6.35
C TRP A 234 22.36 14.17 5.60
N VAL A 235 22.61 15.26 4.89
CA VAL A 235 23.90 15.52 4.24
C VAL A 235 24.74 16.33 5.22
N VAL A 236 25.81 15.70 5.74
CA VAL A 236 26.76 16.35 6.64
C VAL A 236 28.03 16.66 5.86
N ASN A 237 28.41 17.93 5.79
CA ASN A 237 29.69 18.30 5.22
C ASN A 237 30.79 18.02 6.25
N ASN A 238 31.69 17.11 5.93
CA ASN A 238 32.80 16.75 6.80
C ASN A 238 33.87 17.86 6.74
N LYS A 239 34.68 18.00 7.80
CA LYS A 239 35.71 19.06 7.89
C LYS A 239 36.77 18.97 6.78
N HIS A 240 36.88 17.82 6.11
CA HIS A 240 37.80 17.53 5.02
C HIS A 240 37.17 17.73 3.62
N GLY A 241 35.99 18.33 3.51
CA GLY A 241 35.33 18.64 2.24
C GLY A 241 34.51 17.51 1.61
N GLY A 242 34.46 16.33 2.25
CA GLY A 242 33.58 15.22 1.88
C GLY A 242 32.13 15.44 2.31
N LYS A 243 31.18 14.81 1.60
CA LYS A 243 29.75 14.80 1.95
C LYS A 243 29.35 13.43 2.46
N ASP A 244 29.03 13.33 3.73
CA ASP A 244 28.57 12.10 4.34
C ASP A 244 27.03 12.07 4.35
N LEU A 245 26.46 10.93 3.96
CA LEU A 245 25.01 10.71 3.90
C LEU A 245 24.58 9.83 5.06
N ILE A 246 23.72 10.37 5.92
CA ILE A 246 23.17 9.63 7.06
C ILE A 246 21.67 9.44 6.81
N PRO A 247 21.17 8.19 6.72
CA PRO A 247 19.75 7.97 6.47
C PRO A 247 18.91 8.52 7.62
N HIS A 248 17.84 9.26 7.31
CA HIS A 248 16.94 9.86 8.31
C HIS A 248 16.20 8.79 9.12
N ARG A 249 16.00 7.60 8.56
CA ARG A 249 15.44 6.44 9.23
C ARG A 249 16.38 5.27 8.98
N THR A 250 16.86 4.62 10.03
CA THR A 250 17.55 3.34 9.88
C THR A 250 16.56 2.32 9.31
N PRO A 251 16.91 1.57 8.26
CA PRO A 251 16.10 0.44 7.86
C PRO A 251 16.04 -0.53 9.05
N SER A 252 14.84 -0.99 9.39
CA SER A 252 14.57 -1.87 10.53
C SER A 252 15.39 -3.17 10.54
N ALA A 253 16.08 -3.48 9.44
CA ALA A 253 16.95 -4.64 9.26
C ALA A 253 18.39 -4.46 9.79
N LEU A 254 18.83 -3.24 10.14
CA LEU A 254 20.20 -2.99 10.65
C LEU A 254 20.29 -2.91 12.19
N LEU A 255 19.17 -3.09 12.89
CA LEU A 255 19.09 -2.89 14.34
C LEU A 255 19.53 -4.10 15.20
N PHE A 256 19.96 -5.21 14.60
CA PHE A 256 20.45 -6.37 15.35
C PHE A 256 21.62 -7.08 14.68
N GLN A 257 22.84 -6.58 14.88
CA GLN A 257 24.03 -7.43 14.91
C GLN A 257 24.97 -6.96 16.03
N TRP A 258 24.79 -7.56 17.21
CA TRP A 258 25.87 -7.69 18.18
C TRP A 258 25.80 -9.08 18.81
N SER A 259 26.35 -10.08 18.11
CA SER A 259 26.73 -11.33 18.75
C SER A 259 28.13 -11.11 19.33
N HIS A 260 28.19 -10.91 20.65
CA HIS A 260 29.41 -10.96 21.44
C HIS A 260 30.08 -12.33 21.23
N ARG A 261 31.22 -12.36 20.54
CA ARG A 261 32.11 -13.52 20.51
C ARG A 261 33.30 -13.18 21.42
N SER A 262 33.28 -13.77 22.62
CA SER A 262 34.47 -13.87 23.47
C SER A 262 34.80 -15.34 23.58
N PHE A 263 35.80 -15.77 22.83
CA PHE A 263 37.04 -16.40 23.29
C PHE A 263 37.99 -16.42 22.09
#